data_AF-A0A7W0LJE4-F1
#
_entry.id   AF-A0A7W0LJE4-F1
#
_cell.length_a   1.000
_cell.length_b   1.000
_cell.length_c   1.000
_cell.angle_alpha   90.00
_cell.angle_beta   90.00
_cell.angle_gamma   90.00
#
_symmetry.space_group_name_H-M   'P 1'
#
loop_
_entity.id
_entity.type
_entity.pdbx_description
1 polymer ?
#
loop_
_entity_poly.entity_id
_entity_poly.type
_entity_poly.pdbx_seq_one_letter_code
_entity_poly.pdbx_strand_id
1 'polypeptide(L)'
;MHDPEAIRRALNVVSAVALLDAVLLVPLVIAAVTHAEGTVNILGPMHGAGFVILIGLVVRGTIRDMWGWWFPVLAVVTLGPPGCLIGDLRIRKTLPRAGGS
;
A
#
# COMPACT_ATOMS: atom_id res chain seq x y z
N MET A 1 -19.00 -12.29 7.79
CA MET A 1 -18.95 -10.85 7.45
C MET A 1 -17.99 -10.20 8.43
N HIS A 2 -16.82 -9.74 7.99
CA HIS A 2 -15.88 -9.04 8.86
C HIS A 2 -16.45 -7.67 9.26
N ASP A 3 -16.15 -7.25 10.48
CA ASP A 3 -16.53 -5.95 11.02
C ASP A 3 -16.01 -4.82 10.09
N PRO A 4 -16.88 -3.94 9.56
CA PRO A 4 -16.49 -2.79 8.75
C PRO A 4 -15.39 -1.94 9.40
N GLU A 5 -15.34 -1.85 10.73
CA GLU A 5 -14.30 -1.11 11.43
C GLU A 5 -12.93 -1.80 11.34
N ALA A 6 -12.90 -3.12 11.43
CA ALA A 6 -11.67 -3.90 11.32
C ALA A 6 -11.06 -3.76 9.92
N ILE A 7 -11.90 -3.78 8.88
CA ILE A 7 -11.47 -3.53 7.49
C ILE A 7 -10.90 -2.12 7.36
N ARG A 8 -11.58 -1.11 7.94
CA ARG A 8 -11.14 0.29 7.88
C ARG A 8 -9.82 0.52 8.62
N ARG A 9 -9.61 -0.13 9.76
CA ARG A 9 -8.33 -0.12 10.49
C ARG A 9 -7.22 -0.76 9.67
N ALA A 10 -7.46 -1.92 9.06
CA ALA A 10 -6.48 -2.58 8.20
C ALA A 10 -6.11 -1.71 6.98
N LEU A 11 -7.10 -1.10 6.33
CA LEU A 11 -6.88 -0.15 5.23
C LEU A 11 -6.11 1.09 5.67
N ASN A 12 -6.36 1.64 6.86
CA ASN A 12 -5.58 2.76 7.38
C ASN A 12 -4.10 2.39 7.55
N VAL A 13 -3.80 1.17 8.04
CA VAL A 13 -2.42 0.68 8.15
C VAL A 13 -1.78 0.52 6.77
N VAL A 14 -2.48 -0.12 5.82
CA VAL A 14 -2.00 -0.26 4.44
C VAL A 14 -1.72 1.10 3.81
N SER A 15 -2.64 2.06 3.94
CA SER A 15 -2.50 3.40 3.39
C SER A 15 -1.36 4.19 4.05
N ALA A 16 -1.16 4.06 5.36
CA ALA A 16 -0.05 4.71 6.06
C ALA A 16 1.31 4.16 5.57
N VAL A 17 1.43 2.83 5.48
CA VAL A 17 2.65 2.19 4.97
C VAL A 17 2.89 2.54 3.50
N ALA A 18 1.84 2.53 2.67
CA ALA A 18 1.92 2.92 1.26
C ALA A 18 2.38 4.37 1.10
N LEU A 19 1.92 5.29 1.95
CA LEU A 19 2.32 6.69 1.92
C LEU A 19 3.80 6.86 2.31
N LEU A 20 4.23 6.19 3.37
CA LEU A 20 5.65 6.19 3.79
C LEU A 20 6.55 5.63 2.70
N ASP A 21 6.12 4.54 2.07
CA ASP A 21 6.85 3.89 0.99
C ASP A 21 6.90 4.75 -0.29
N ALA A 22 5.82 5.50 -0.59
CA ALA A 22 5.79 6.49 -1.68
C ALA A 22 6.79 7.62 -1.48
N VAL A 23 6.93 8.10 -0.24
CA VAL A 23 7.87 9.15 0.12
C VAL A 23 9.31 8.69 -0.06
N LEU A 24 9.60 7.40 0.10
CA LEU A 24 10.92 6.82 -0.20
C LEU A 24 11.13 6.62 -1.71
N LEU A 25 10.08 6.27 -2.45
CA LEU A 25 10.15 6.00 -3.88
C LEU A 25 10.55 7.26 -4.69
N VAL A 26 10.02 8.44 -4.37
CA VAL A 26 10.34 9.69 -5.10
C VAL A 26 11.85 10.02 -5.10
N PRO A 27 12.53 10.16 -3.95
CA PRO A 27 13.97 10.42 -3.91
C PRO A 27 14.78 9.25 -4.46
N LEU A 28 14.31 8.00 -4.33
CA LEU A 28 14.96 6.84 -4.95
C LEU A 28 14.95 6.94 -6.48
N VAL A 29 13.82 7.30 -7.09
CA VAL A 29 13.70 7.50 -8.54
C VAL A 29 14.61 8.63 -9.00
N ILE A 30 14.62 9.76 -8.28
CA ILE A 30 15.52 10.88 -8.59
C ILE A 30 16.98 10.42 -8.52
N ALA A 31 17.38 9.74 -7.45
CA ALA A 31 18.74 9.23 -7.28
C ALA A 31 19.13 8.22 -8.37
N ALA A 32 18.20 7.37 -8.81
CA ALA A 32 18.44 6.41 -9.87
C ALA A 32 18.68 7.10 -11.23
N VAL A 33 17.87 8.12 -11.57
CA VAL A 33 18.02 8.83 -12.86
C VAL A 33 19.18 9.82 -12.87
N THR A 34 19.66 10.27 -11.70
CA THR A 34 20.87 11.11 -11.56
C THR A 34 22.14 10.30 -11.31
N HIS A 35 22.06 8.97 -11.33
CA HIS A 35 23.18 8.06 -11.05
C HIS A 35 23.84 8.27 -9.67
N ALA A 36 23.06 8.69 -8.67
CA ALA A 36 23.51 8.86 -7.30
C ALA A 36 23.55 7.51 -6.56
N GLU A 37 24.53 6.66 -6.89
CA GLU A 37 24.64 5.28 -6.40
C GLU A 37 24.63 5.17 -4.87
N GLY A 38 25.27 6.11 -4.16
CA GLY A 38 25.26 6.13 -2.69
C GLY A 38 23.85 6.28 -2.11
N THR A 39 23.01 7.12 -2.72
CA THR A 39 21.63 7.33 -2.29
C THR A 39 20.74 6.15 -2.68
N VAL A 40 20.95 5.55 -3.87
CA VAL A 40 20.25 4.34 -4.31
C VAL A 40 20.56 3.15 -3.38
N ASN A 41 21.80 2.98 -2.94
CA ASN A 41 22.20 1.89 -2.05
C ASN A 41 21.58 1.98 -0.65
N ILE A 42 21.11 3.16 -0.24
CA ILE A 42 20.43 3.38 1.05
C ILE A 42 18.91 3.30 0.86
N LEU A 43 18.37 4.11 -0.05
CA LEU A 43 16.93 4.22 -0.27
C LEU A 43 16.36 2.95 -0.93
N GLY A 44 17.13 2.28 -1.78
CA GLY A 44 16.70 1.07 -2.49
C GLY A 44 16.29 -0.04 -1.54
N PRO A 45 17.16 -0.48 -0.61
CA PRO A 45 16.81 -1.46 0.40
C PRO A 45 15.69 -1.00 1.34
N MET A 46 15.66 0.28 1.74
CA MET A 46 14.58 0.82 2.59
C MET A 46 13.22 0.73 1.90
N HIS A 47 13.14 1.17 0.65
CA HIS A 47 11.93 1.09 -0.17
C HIS A 47 11.57 -0.38 -0.48
N GLY A 48 12.55 -1.21 -0.83
CA GLY A 48 12.32 -2.64 -1.08
C GLY A 48 11.73 -3.35 0.14
N ALA A 49 12.23 -3.07 1.35
CA ALA A 49 11.66 -3.60 2.59
C ALA A 49 10.23 -3.07 2.84
N GLY A 50 10.00 -1.78 2.64
CA GLY A 50 8.67 -1.15 2.73
C GLY A 50 7.66 -1.80 1.78
N PHE A 51 8.05 -2.00 0.52
CA PHE A 51 7.26 -2.67 -0.50
C PHE A 51 6.91 -4.11 -0.10
N VAL A 52 7.86 -4.90 0.39
CA VAL A 52 7.59 -6.29 0.84
C VAL A 52 6.61 -6.32 2.02
N ILE A 53 6.77 -5.40 2.98
CA ILE A 53 5.84 -5.24 4.11
C ILE A 53 4.44 -4.90 3.59
N LEU A 54 4.34 -3.97 2.63
CA LEU A 54 3.09 -3.54 2.03
C LEU A 54 2.37 -4.71 1.34
N ILE A 55 3.08 -5.49 0.53
CA ILE A 55 2.53 -6.70 -0.10
C ILE A 55 2.07 -7.70 0.97
N GLY A 56 2.87 -7.93 2.01
CA GLY A 56 2.50 -8.81 3.12
C GLY A 56 1.19 -8.41 3.80
N LEU A 57 0.98 -7.10 4.04
CA LEU A 57 -0.26 -6.59 4.62
C LEU A 57 -1.46 -6.80 3.70
N VAL A 58 -1.31 -6.50 2.40
CA VAL A 58 -2.40 -6.63 1.42
C VAL A 58 -2.77 -8.10 1.19
N VAL A 59 -1.77 -8.99 1.11
CA VAL A 59 -1.99 -10.44 1.04
C VAL A 59 -2.64 -10.96 2.31
N ARG A 60 -2.19 -10.53 3.49
CA ARG A 60 -2.79 -10.94 4.78
C ARG A 60 -4.26 -10.55 4.89
N GLY A 61 -4.63 -9.35 4.44
CA GLY A 61 -6.04 -8.95 4.40
C GLY A 61 -6.86 -9.75 3.39
N THR A 62 -6.25 -10.16 2.27
CA THR A 62 -6.90 -11.03 1.26
C THR A 62 -7.17 -12.42 1.82
N ILE A 63 -6.18 -13.02 2.52
CA ILE A 63 -6.33 -14.34 3.17
C ILE A 63 -7.40 -14.31 4.28
N ARG A 64 -7.65 -13.13 4.86
CA ARG A 64 -8.71 -12.90 5.85
C ARG A 64 -10.06 -12.52 5.21
N ASP A 65 -10.22 -12.68 3.90
CA ASP A 65 -11.43 -12.31 3.16
C ASP A 65 -11.88 -10.84 3.38
N MET A 66 -10.94 -9.93 3.69
CA MET A 66 -11.22 -8.50 3.87
C MET A 66 -11.42 -7.78 2.52
N TRP A 67 -10.77 -8.30 1.47
CA TRP A 67 -10.86 -7.83 0.09
C TRP A 67 -10.40 -8.94 -0.86
N GLY A 68 -10.65 -8.77 -2.16
CA GLY A 68 -10.28 -9.78 -3.17
C GLY A 68 -8.81 -9.73 -3.60
N TRP A 69 -8.35 -10.82 -4.21
CA TRP A 69 -6.99 -10.98 -4.78
C TRP A 69 -6.60 -9.93 -5.82
N TRP A 70 -7.57 -9.19 -6.37
CA TRP A 70 -7.30 -8.05 -7.23
C TRP A 70 -6.47 -6.97 -6.53
N PHE A 71 -6.59 -6.80 -5.20
CA PHE A 71 -5.88 -5.74 -4.48
C PHE A 71 -4.37 -6.01 -4.35
N PRO A 72 -3.91 -7.20 -3.91
CA PRO A 72 -2.50 -7.56 -3.99
C PRO A 72 -1.93 -7.46 -5.40
N VAL A 73 -2.65 -7.97 -6.41
CA VAL A 73 -2.20 -7.92 -7.81
C VAL A 73 -1.99 -6.48 -8.26
N LEU A 74 -2.93 -5.59 -7.94
CA LEU A 74 -2.86 -4.20 -8.31
C LEU A 74 -1.71 -3.48 -7.57
N ALA A 75 -1.48 -3.79 -6.29
CA ALA A 75 -0.34 -3.29 -5.53
C ALA A 75 1.02 -3.72 -6.14
N VAL A 76 1.15 -4.97 -6.60
CA VAL A 76 2.37 -5.44 -7.26
C VAL A 76 2.58 -4.76 -8.61
N VAL A 77 1.55 -4.71 -9.45
CA VAL A 77 1.64 -4.18 -10.82
C VAL A 77 1.99 -2.69 -10.84
N THR A 78 1.49 -1.91 -9.88
CA THR A 78 1.78 -0.48 -9.79
C THR A 78 3.05 -0.14 -9.00
N LEU A 79 3.84 -1.14 -8.59
CA LEU A 79 5.00 -0.96 -7.71
C LEU A 79 4.63 -0.26 -6.38
N GLY A 80 3.55 -0.71 -5.74
CA GLY A 80 3.20 -0.41 -4.36
C GLY A 80 2.21 0.75 -4.20
N PRO A 81 2.67 1.99 -3.96
CA PRO A 81 1.81 3.06 -3.46
C PRO A 81 0.62 3.46 -4.33
N PRO A 82 0.74 3.57 -5.67
CA PRO A 82 -0.39 3.99 -6.51
C PRO A 82 -1.55 3.00 -6.44
N GLY A 83 -1.21 1.71 -6.45
CA GLY A 83 -2.20 0.64 -6.40
C GLY A 83 -2.85 0.48 -5.04
N CYS A 84 -2.09 0.69 -3.97
CA CYS A 84 -2.62 0.76 -2.61
C CYS A 84 -3.64 1.91 -2.44
N LEU A 85 -3.36 3.09 -3.02
CA LEU A 85 -4.29 4.22 -3.00
C LEU A 85 -5.59 3.93 -3.77
N ILE A 86 -5.48 3.36 -4.97
CA ILE A 86 -6.65 3.02 -5.80
C ILE A 86 -7.52 1.96 -5.10
N GLY A 87 -6.88 0.95 -4.50
CA GLY A 87 -7.58 -0.11 -3.80
C GLY A 87 -8.31 0.37 -2.55
N ASP A 88 -7.65 1.22 -1.74
CA ASP A 88 -8.24 1.87 -0.57
C ASP A 88 -9.49 2.70 -0.95
N LEU A 89 -9.38 3.56 -1.97
CA LEU A 89 -10.51 4.37 -2.44
C LEU A 89 -11.69 3.53 -2.92
N ARG A 90 -11.43 2.40 -3.60
CA ARG A 90 -12.47 1.51 -4.10
C ARG A 90 -13.17 0.77 -2.96
N ILE A 91 -12.43 0.23 -1.99
CA ILE A 91 -13.01 -0.52 -0.87
C ILE A 91 -13.75 0.41 0.09
N ARG A 92 -13.25 1.63 0.32
CA ARG A 92 -13.96 2.62 1.15
C ARG A 92 -15.30 3.04 0.56
N LYS A 93 -15.45 3.05 -0.77
CA LYS A 93 -16.72 3.34 -1.45
C LYS A 93 -17.77 2.24 -1.25
N THR A 94 -17.35 1.01 -0.96
CA THR A 94 -18.27 -0.11 -0.71
C THR A 94 -18.65 -0.27 0.75
N LEU A 95 -17.96 0.40 1.67
CA LEU A 95 -18.29 0.37 3.10
C LEU A 95 -19.42 1.39 3.41
N PRO A 96 -20.41 1.04 4.25
CA PRO A 96 -21.40 2.00 4.73
C PRO A 96 -20.71 3.22 5.35
N ARG A 97 -21.22 4.43 5.05
CA ARG A 97 -20.74 5.64 5.72
C ARG A 97 -21.03 5.48 7.21
N ALA A 98 -20.00 5.55 8.05
CA ALA A 98 -20.20 5.72 9.48
C ALA A 98 -20.90 7.08 9.68
N GLY A 99 -22.23 7.06 9.87
CA GLY A 99 -23.05 8.26 10.11
C GLY A 99 -24.20 8.54 9.12
N GLY A 100 -24.93 7.52 8.65
CA GLY A 100 -26.21 7.74 7.94
C GLY A 100 -27.37 7.19 8.75
N SER A 101 -27.89 8.00 9.68
CA SER A 101 -29.25 7.88 10.22
C SER A 101 -30.27 8.35 9.20
#